data_AF-A0A158CDB7-F1
#
_entry.id   AF-A0A158CDB7-F1
#
_cell.length_a   1.000
_cell.length_b   1.000
_cell.length_c   1.000
_cell.angle_alpha   90.00
_cell.angle_beta   90.00
_cell.angle_gamma   90.00
#
_symmetry.space_group_name_H-M   'P 1'
#
loop_
_entity.id
_entity.type
_entity.pdbx_description
1 polymer ?
#
loop_
_entity_poly.entity_id
_entity_poly.type
_entity_poly.pdbx_seq_one_letter_code
_entity_poly.pdbx_strand_id
1 'polypeptide(L)' 'MKYNRNLMQAILWDRLNIAEVVNVTVIELDQAPGGYAEFDSGVPKKFVIDPHGSLKAAA' A
#
# COMPACT_ATOMS: atom_id res chain seq x y z
N MET A 1 -4.42 18.12 -3.76
CA MET A 1 -4.98 17.07 -4.65
C MET A 1 -4.87 17.42 -6.14
N LYS A 2 -3.77 18.03 -6.62
CA LYS A 2 -3.67 18.52 -8.02
C LYS A 2 -3.63 17.39 -9.06
N TYR A 3 -3.09 16.23 -8.69
CA TYR A 3 -2.81 15.13 -9.63
C TYR A 3 -3.62 13.84 -9.36
N ASN A 4 -4.21 13.71 -8.17
CA ASN A 4 -4.82 12.45 -7.70
C ASN A 4 -5.92 11.93 -8.63
N ARG A 5 -6.78 12.79 -9.18
CA ARG A 5 -7.85 12.35 -10.10
C ARG A 5 -7.28 11.72 -11.37
N ASN A 6 -6.26 12.34 -11.96
CA ASN A 6 -5.66 11.83 -13.20
C ASN A 6 -4.85 10.55 -12.93
N LEU A 7 -4.15 10.47 -11.79
CA LEU A 7 -3.44 9.26 -11.37
C LEU A 7 -4.40 8.11 -11.05
N MET A 8 -5.53 8.39 -10.39
CA MET A 8 -6.58 7.40 -10.16
C MET A 8 -7.14 6.85 -11.47
N GLN A 9 -7.40 7.71 -12.46
CA GLN A 9 -7.83 7.24 -13.78
C GLN A 9 -6.76 6.35 -14.43
N ALA A 10 -5.47 6.69 -14.32
CA ALA A 10 -4.41 5.83 -14.83
C ALA A 10 -4.41 4.44 -14.15
N ILE A 11 -4.72 4.35 -12.86
CA ILE A 11 -4.87 3.07 -12.14
C ILE A 11 -6.09 2.29 -12.65
N LEU A 12 -7.26 2.94 -12.74
CA LEU A 12 -8.52 2.29 -13.16
C LEU A 12 -8.53 1.81 -14.62
N TRP A 13 -7.69 2.41 -15.47
CA TRP A 13 -7.52 2.03 -16.87
C TRP A 13 -6.27 1.16 -17.10
N ASP A 14 -5.74 0.52 -16.04
CA ASP A 14 -4.59 -0.40 -16.08
C ASP A 14 -3.32 0.19 -16.73
N ARG A 15 -3.16 1.52 -16.66
CA ARG A 15 -1.99 2.24 -17.21
C ARG A 15 -0.82 2.32 -16.23
N LEU A 16 -1.04 1.95 -14.97
CA LEU A 16 -0.05 2.03 -13.89
C LEU A 16 -0.33 1.00 -12.80
N ASN A 17 0.48 -0.07 -12.73
CA ASN A 17 0.45 -1.02 -11.61
C ASN A 17 1.28 -0.52 -10.42
N ILE A 18 0.81 0.53 -9.75
CA ILE A 18 1.61 1.20 -8.71
C ILE A 18 1.92 0.30 -7.50
N ALA A 19 1.01 -0.60 -7.12
CA ALA A 19 1.16 -1.43 -5.93
C ALA A 19 2.32 -2.43 -6.07
N GLU A 20 2.51 -2.98 -7.26
CA GLU A 20 3.66 -3.83 -7.60
C GLU A 20 4.96 -3.00 -7.63
N VAL A 21 4.94 -1.85 -8.30
CA VAL A 21 6.13 -0.99 -8.47
C VAL A 21 6.73 -0.56 -7.12
N VAL A 22 5.90 -0.30 -6.11
CA VAL A 22 6.38 0.09 -4.77
C VAL A 22 6.44 -1.07 -3.77
N ASN A 23 6.24 -2.31 -4.23
CA ASN A 23 6.27 -3.52 -3.41
C ASN A 23 5.37 -3.42 -2.17
N VAL A 24 4.06 -3.25 -2.40
CA VAL A 24 3.08 -3.12 -1.30
C VAL A 24 3.05 -4.39 -0.45
N THR A 25 3.14 -4.21 0.87
CA THR A 25 2.94 -5.25 1.87
C THR A 25 1.82 -4.83 2.81
N VAL A 26 0.72 -5.59 2.83
CA VAL A 26 -0.40 -5.33 3.74
C VAL A 26 -0.08 -5.92 5.11
N ILE A 27 -0.28 -5.13 6.16
CA ILE A 27 -0.05 -5.52 7.56
C ILE A 27 -1.27 -5.19 8.42
N GLU A 28 -1.44 -5.93 9.51
CA GLU A 28 -2.42 -5.61 10.55
C GLU A 28 -1.95 -4.43 11.39
N LEU A 29 -2.88 -3.82 12.15
CA LEU A 29 -2.56 -2.69 13.02
C LEU A 29 -1.49 -3.03 14.07
N ASP A 30 -1.56 -4.22 14.66
CA ASP A 30 -0.62 -4.68 15.69
C ASP A 30 0.80 -4.89 15.15
N GLN A 31 0.94 -5.07 13.83
CA GLN A 31 2.23 -5.25 13.17
C GLN A 31 2.88 -3.91 12.78
N ALA A 32 2.18 -2.78 12.93
CA ALA A 32 2.69 -1.47 12.54
C ALA A 32 4.07 -1.14 13.16
N PRO A 33 4.33 -1.37 14.46
CA PRO A 33 5.66 -1.10 15.04
C PRO A 33 6.80 -1.87 14.35
N GLY A 34 6.57 -3.15 14.02
CA GLY A 34 7.52 -3.97 13.27
C GLY A 34 7.73 -3.46 11.84
N GLY A 35 6.65 -3.04 11.17
CA GLY A 35 6.72 -2.43 9.85
C GLY A 35 7.52 -1.12 9.83
N TYR A 36 7.42 -0.30 10.88
CA TYR A 36 8.26 0.89 11.04
C TYR A 36 9.74 0.53 11.20
N ALA A 37 10.07 -0.47 12.01
CA ALA A 37 11.45 -0.93 12.20
C ALA A 37 12.07 -1.49 10.91
N GLU A 38 11.32 -2.32 10.15
CA GLU A 38 11.76 -2.81 8.84
C GLU A 38 11.97 -1.66 7.85
N PHE A 39 11.03 -0.72 7.80
CA PHE A 39 11.14 0.43 6.89
C PHE A 39 12.34 1.32 7.23
N ASP A 40 12.59 1.58 8.52
CA ASP A 40 13.77 2.32 9.00
C ASP A 40 15.08 1.60 8.64
N SER A 41 15.09 0.27 8.67
CA SER A 41 16.24 -0.54 8.23
C SER A 41 16.49 -0.52 6.71
N GLY A 42 15.64 0.16 5.93
CA GLY A 42 15.81 0.36 4.48
C GLY A 42 15.22 -0.75 3.61
N VAL A 43 14.32 -1.58 4.15
CA VAL A 43 13.61 -2.60 3.36
C VAL A 43 12.78 -1.92 2.25
N PRO A 44 12.90 -2.34 0.98
CA PRO A 44 12.18 -1.73 -0.14
C PRO A 44 10.74 -2.24 -0.22
N LYS A 45 9.92 -1.96 0.80
CA LYS A 45 8.50 -2.32 0.88
C LYS A 45 7.67 -1.07 1.18
N LYS A 46 6.47 -1.02 0.62
CA LYS A 46 5.45 -0.06 1.03
C LYS A 46 4.44 -0.74 1.96
N PHE A 47 4.59 -0.53 3.26
CA PHE A 47 3.60 -1.02 4.23
C PHE A 47 2.28 -0.25 4.12
N VAL A 48 1.17 -1.00 4.06
CA VAL A 48 -0.20 -0.49 4.08
C VAL A 48 -0.92 -1.19 5.23
N ILE A 49 -1.44 -0.41 6.18
CA ILE A 49 -2.13 -0.95 7.36
C ILE A 49 -3.60 -1.18 7.00
N ASP A 50 -4.09 -2.40 7.18
CA ASP A 50 -5.52 -2.74 7.15
C ASP A 50 -6.01 -2.99 8.60
N PRO A 51 -6.52 -1.95 9.29
CA PRO A 51 -6.81 -2.03 10.71
C PRO A 51 -8.05 -2.89 11.04
N HIS A 52 -8.85 -3.24 10.04
CA HIS A 52 -10.13 -3.94 10.22
C HIS A 52 -10.28 -5.18 9.33
N GLY A 53 -9.22 -5.58 8.61
CA GLY A 53 -9.28 -6.70 7.67
C GLY A 53 -10.23 -6.44 6.48
N SER A 54 -10.45 -5.18 6.12
CA SER A 54 -11.43 -4.78 5.10
C SER A 54 -11.04 -5.27 3.71
N LEU A 55 -9.74 -5.33 3.41
CA LEU A 55 -9.23 -5.75 2.10
C LEU A 55 -9.42 -7.25 1.90
N LYS A 56 -9.24 -8.04 2.97
CA LYS A 56 -9.45 -9.50 2.93
C LYS A 56 -10.93 -9.86 2.81
N ALA A 57 -11.82 -9.06 3.40
CA ALA A 57 -13.26 -9.25 3.31
C ALA A 57 -13.84 -8.94 1.91
N ALA A 58 -13.11 -8.17 1.08
CA ALA A 58 -13.55 -7.74 -0.24
C ALA A 58 -13.11 -8.66 -1.40
N ALA A 59 -12.21 -9.61 -1.14
CA ALA A 59 -11.67 -10.57 -2.11
C ALA A 59 -12.48 -11.87 -2.15
#